data_AF-A0A2E8LF16-F1
#
_entry.id   AF-A0A2E8LF16-F1
#
_cell.length_a   1.000
_cell.length_b   1.000
_cell.length_c   1.000
_cell.angle_alpha   90.00
_cell.angle_beta   90.00
_cell.angle_gamma   90.00
#
_symmetry.space_group_name_H-M   'P 1'
#
loop_
_entity.id
_entity.type
_entity.pdbx_description
1 polymer ?
#
loop_
_entity_poly.entity_id
_entity_poly.type
_entity_poly.pdbx_seq_one_letter_code
_entity_poly.pdbx_strand_id
1 'polypeptide(L)'
;MPTFGIVGRSAFANLHTHADDGRPTLWFKAAPGVQDELVDQEPERFFVPPYVGPRGWVGLRLDVDLDWDEVAGVAEEAWRLTAPKRLQAELDGA
;
A
#
# COMPACT_ATOMS: atom_id res chain seq x y z
N MET A 1 10.25 9.99 -5.49
CA MET A 1 9.30 8.95 -5.04
C MET A 1 9.74 8.49 -3.65
N PRO A 2 9.15 8.99 -2.57
CA PRO A 2 9.42 8.47 -1.23
C PRO A 2 9.06 6.97 -1.15
N THR A 3 9.96 6.18 -0.57
CA THR A 3 9.79 4.74 -0.39
C THR A 3 9.89 4.41 1.10
N PHE A 4 8.93 3.63 1.58
CA PHE A 4 8.85 3.16 2.96
C PHE A 4 9.21 1.68 3.00
N GLY A 5 10.25 1.37 3.77
CA GLY A 5 10.78 0.03 3.91
C GLY A 5 11.31 -0.23 5.30
N ILE A 6 11.51 -1.51 5.60
CA ILE A 6 12.05 -1.96 6.88
C ILE A 6 13.52 -2.26 6.68
N VAL A 7 14.38 -1.77 7.58
CA VAL A 7 15.84 -1.99 7.48
C VAL A 7 16.15 -3.49 7.41
N GLY A 8 16.90 -3.89 6.38
CA GLY A 8 17.24 -5.29 6.12
C GLY A 8 16.10 -6.13 5.53
N ARG A 9 14.99 -5.51 5.09
CA ARG A 9 13.84 -6.14 4.42
C ARG A 9 13.46 -5.34 3.17
N SER A 10 12.45 -5.81 2.45
CA SER A 10 11.95 -5.11 1.26
C SER A 10 11.10 -3.89 1.63
N ALA A 11 10.83 -3.02 0.65
CA ALA A 11 9.85 -1.95 0.80
C ALA A 11 8.42 -2.52 0.95
N PHE A 12 7.54 -1.78 1.60
CA PHE A 12 6.12 -2.13 1.74
C PHE A 12 5.19 -1.07 1.19
N ALA A 13 5.64 0.18 1.07
CA ALA A 13 4.86 1.25 0.45
C ALA A 13 5.74 2.25 -0.32
N ASN A 14 5.17 2.91 -1.32
CA ASN A 14 5.77 4.00 -2.08
C ASN A 14 4.75 5.12 -2.30
N LEU A 15 5.17 6.37 -2.18
CA LEU A 15 4.38 7.52 -2.65
C LEU A 15 4.79 7.86 -4.07
N HIS A 16 3.85 7.73 -4.99
CA HIS A 16 4.02 8.03 -6.40
C HIS A 16 3.12 9.18 -6.84
N THR A 17 3.64 10.00 -7.74
CA THR A 17 2.87 11.05 -8.40
C THR A 17 2.66 10.62 -9.83
N HIS A 18 1.41 10.46 -10.25
CA HIS A 18 1.08 10.02 -11.59
C HIS A 18 1.65 11.02 -12.62
N ALA A 19 2.36 10.51 -13.61
CA ALA A 19 3.22 11.33 -14.47
C ALA A 19 2.43 12.30 -15.36
N ASP A 20 1.22 11.91 -15.78
CA ASP A 20 0.44 12.67 -16.75
C ASP A 20 -0.39 13.79 -16.14
N ASP A 21 -0.88 13.61 -14.91
CA ASP A 21 -1.85 14.52 -14.27
C ASP A 21 -1.44 14.98 -12.86
N GLY A 22 -0.27 14.55 -12.37
CA GLY A 22 0.26 15.00 -11.09
C GLY A 22 -0.46 14.46 -9.86
N ARG A 23 -1.37 13.49 -10.02
CA ARG A 23 -2.19 13.00 -8.89
C ARG A 23 -1.36 12.14 -7.93
N PRO A 24 -1.47 12.37 -6.61
CA PRO A 24 -0.78 11.56 -5.63
C PRO A 24 -1.42 10.16 -5.49
N THR A 25 -0.58 9.14 -5.39
CA THR A 25 -0.99 7.75 -5.18
C THR A 25 -0.07 7.07 -4.16
N LEU A 26 -0.66 6.21 -3.33
CA LEU A 26 0.06 5.32 -2.42
C LEU A 26 0.10 3.93 -3.06
N TRP A 27 1.29 3.41 -3.33
CA TRP A 27 1.44 2.02 -3.77
C TRP A 27 1.87 1.18 -2.59
N PHE A 28 1.17 0.10 -2.29
CA PHE A 28 1.43 -0.73 -1.12
C PHE A 28 1.37 -2.22 -1.46
N LYS A 29 2.03 -3.05 -0.66
CA LYS A 29 1.90 -4.51 -0.77
C LYS A 29 0.56 -4.97 -0.22
N ALA A 30 -0.13 -5.82 -0.97
CA ALA A 30 -1.34 -6.48 -0.52
C ALA A 30 -1.09 -7.97 -0.29
N ALA A 31 -1.94 -8.59 0.53
CA ALA A 31 -1.96 -10.05 0.67
C ALA A 31 -2.49 -10.71 -0.62
N PRO A 32 -2.18 -11.99 -0.87
CA PRO A 32 -2.74 -12.71 -2.02
C PRO A 32 -4.27 -12.61 -2.06
N GLY A 33 -4.84 -12.26 -3.22
CA GLY A 33 -6.29 -12.09 -3.42
C GLY A 33 -6.83 -10.69 -3.10
N VAL A 34 -6.20 -9.95 -2.19
CA VAL A 34 -6.66 -8.60 -1.79
C VAL A 34 -6.53 -7.59 -2.92
N GLN A 35 -5.53 -7.75 -3.81
CA GLN A 35 -5.38 -6.88 -4.98
C GLN A 35 -6.61 -6.93 -5.89
N ASP A 36 -7.04 -8.13 -6.27
CA ASP A 36 -8.18 -8.30 -7.18
C ASP A 36 -9.46 -7.82 -6.49
N GLU A 37 -9.62 -8.17 -5.20
CA GLU A 37 -10.78 -7.77 -4.40
C GLU A 37 -10.96 -6.24 -4.32
N LEU A 38 -9.90 -5.50 -3.98
CA LEU A 38 -9.96 -4.03 -3.87
C LEU A 38 -10.22 -3.36 -5.23
N VAL A 39 -9.56 -3.84 -6.28
CA VAL A 39 -9.73 -3.28 -7.63
C VAL A 39 -11.12 -3.57 -8.19
N ASP A 40 -11.70 -4.72 -7.88
CA ASP A 40 -13.04 -5.09 -8.32
C ASP A 40 -14.14 -4.35 -7.53
N GLN A 41 -13.98 -4.20 -6.20
CA GLN A 41 -14.97 -3.54 -5.35
C GLN A 41 -14.95 -2.02 -5.50
N GLU A 42 -13.77 -1.42 -5.59
CA GLU A 42 -13.60 0.03 -5.56
C GLU A 42 -12.62 0.53 -6.64
N PRO A 43 -12.92 0.31 -7.94
CA PRO A 43 -12.03 0.63 -9.06
C PRO A 43 -11.74 2.13 -9.22
N GLU A 44 -12.57 2.99 -8.63
CA GLU A 44 -12.34 4.44 -8.61
C GLU A 44 -11.19 4.83 -7.66
N ARG A 45 -10.96 4.04 -6.61
CA ARG A 45 -9.95 4.30 -5.57
C ARG A 45 -8.70 3.45 -5.76
N PHE A 46 -8.88 2.19 -6.15
CA PHE A 46 -7.79 1.23 -6.27
C PHE A 46 -7.51 0.85 -7.72
N PHE A 47 -6.25 0.56 -8.01
CA PHE A 47 -5.80 0.11 -9.32
C PHE A 47 -4.58 -0.80 -9.21
N VAL A 48 -4.29 -1.54 -10.28
CA VAL A 48 -3.07 -2.33 -10.38
C VAL A 48 -1.92 -1.44 -10.89
N PRO A 49 -0.89 -1.14 -10.09
CA PRO A 49 0.22 -0.29 -10.49
C PRO A 49 1.10 -0.98 -11.54
N PRO A 50 1.67 -0.23 -12.49
CA PRO A 50 2.54 -0.81 -13.48
C PRO A 50 3.81 -1.38 -12.82
N TYR A 51 4.36 -2.45 -13.42
CA TYR A 51 5.60 -3.14 -13.01
C TYR A 51 5.56 -3.91 -11.69
N VAL A 52 4.99 -3.34 -10.63
CA VAL A 52 4.91 -3.98 -9.31
C VAL A 52 3.55 -4.66 -9.07
N GLY A 53 2.54 -4.35 -9.89
CA GLY A 53 1.23 -5.02 -9.89
C GLY A 53 1.33 -6.55 -9.92
N PRO A 54 2.07 -7.17 -10.85
CA PRO A 54 2.26 -8.63 -10.88
C PRO A 54 2.95 -9.23 -9.65
N ARG A 55 3.48 -8.39 -8.75
CA ARG A 55 4.08 -8.79 -7.47
C ARG A 55 3.11 -8.62 -6.29
N GLY A 56 1.82 -8.42 -6.56
CA GLY A 56 0.76 -8.23 -5.55
C GLY A 56 0.74 -6.85 -4.92
N TRP A 57 1.20 -5.81 -5.63
CA TRP A 57 1.10 -4.43 -5.14
C TRP A 57 -0.19 -3.78 -5.62
N VAL A 58 -0.80 -2.95 -4.79
CA VAL A 58 -2.01 -2.18 -5.10
C VAL A 58 -1.67 -0.70 -5.09
N GLY A 59 -2.26 0.06 -6.00
CA GLY A 59 -2.22 1.52 -6.01
C GLY A 59 -3.53 2.06 -5.43
N LEU A 60 -3.44 2.98 -4.47
CA LEU A 60 -4.54 3.76 -3.92
C LEU A 60 -4.38 5.22 -4.38
N ARG A 61 -5.48 5.79 -4.90
CA ARG A 61 -5.57 7.21 -5.22
C ARG A 61 -5.72 8.04 -3.95
N LEU A 62 -4.95 9.13 -3.84
CA LEU A 62 -5.01 10.03 -2.69
C LEU A 62 -5.70 11.38 -3.01
N ASP A 63 -6.30 11.49 -4.20
CA ASP A 63 -7.03 12.67 -4.69
C ASP A 63 -8.56 12.48 -4.69
N VAL A 64 -9.05 11.49 -3.96
CA VAL A 64 -10.46 11.15 -3.78
C VAL A 64 -10.90 11.46 -2.34
N ASP A 65 -12.18 11.24 -2.02
CA ASP A 65 -12.62 11.29 -0.63
C ASP A 65 -11.95 10.13 0.14
N LEU A 66 -11.20 10.47 1.19
CA LEU A 66 -10.35 9.55 1.92
C LEU A 66 -10.79 9.45 3.37
N ASP A 67 -10.96 8.22 3.83
CA ASP A 67 -10.89 7.90 5.25
C ASP A 67 -9.42 7.65 5.62
N TRP A 68 -8.82 8.57 6.39
CA TRP A 68 -7.42 8.45 6.80
C TRP A 68 -7.16 7.29 7.76
N ASP A 69 -8.17 6.84 8.50
CA ASP A 69 -8.05 5.66 9.37
C ASP A 69 -7.95 4.39 8.51
N GLU A 70 -8.70 4.32 7.41
CA GLU A 70 -8.58 3.25 6.42
C GLU A 70 -7.20 3.26 5.73
N VAL A 71 -6.72 4.44 5.31
CA VAL A 71 -5.37 4.58 4.71
C VAL A 71 -4.29 4.12 5.67
N ALA A 72 -4.43 4.47 6.96
CA ALA A 72 -3.51 4.01 8.00
C ALA A 72 -3.56 2.48 8.17
N GLY A 73 -4.75 1.88 8.16
CA GLY A 73 -4.95 0.43 8.21
C GLY A 73 -4.27 -0.29 7.03
N VAL A 74 -4.47 0.21 5.82
CA VAL A 74 -3.80 -0.30 4.60
C VAL A 74 -2.28 -0.24 4.71
N ALA A 75 -1.75 0.89 5.18
CA ALA A 75 -0.30 1.05 5.37
C ALA A 75 0.25 0.12 6.45
N GLU A 76 -0.50 -0.10 7.53
CA GLU A 76 -0.15 -1.04 8.60
C GLU A 76 -0.14 -2.49 8.09
N GLU A 77 -1.17 -2.93 7.36
CA GLU A 77 -1.22 -4.27 6.79
C GLU A 77 -0.04 -4.53 5.84
N ALA A 78 0.24 -3.58 4.95
CA ALA A 78 1.40 -3.65 4.06
C ALA A 78 2.72 -3.76 4.84
N TRP A 79 2.86 -3.01 5.93
CA TRP A 79 3.99 -3.10 6.84
C TRP A 79 4.08 -4.48 7.50
N ARG A 80 2.96 -5.01 8.03
CA ARG A 80 2.89 -6.34 8.69
C ARG A 80 3.30 -7.46 7.75
N LEU A 81 2.97 -7.39 6.46
CA LEU A 81 3.40 -8.37 5.45
C LEU A 81 4.93 -8.43 5.27
N THR A 82 5.64 -7.37 5.64
CA THR A 82 7.10 -7.27 5.47
C THR A 82 7.86 -7.29 6.80
N ALA A 83 7.21 -6.90 7.89
CA ALA A 83 7.81 -6.76 9.21
C ALA A 83 8.20 -8.13 9.81
N PRO A 84 9.37 -8.24 10.45
CA PRO A 84 9.70 -9.43 11.24
C PRO A 84 8.81 -9.50 12.48
N LYS A 85 8.56 -10.73 12.96
CA LYS A 85 7.69 -11.01 14.13
C LYS A 85 8.00 -10.15 15.36
N ARG A 86 9.28 -9.83 15.61
CA ARG A 86 9.69 -8.95 16.72
C ARG A 86 9.06 -7.56 16.64
N LEU A 87 9.08 -6.94 15.45
CA LEU A 87 8.51 -5.60 15.29
C LEU A 87 6.98 -5.65 15.34
N GLN A 88 6.36 -6.69 14.77
CA GLN A 88 4.91 -6.86 14.87
C GLN A 88 4.47 -6.95 16.34
N ALA A 89 5.17 -7.75 17.15
CA ALA A 89 4.89 -7.86 18.58
C ALA A 89 5.09 -6.53 19.34
N GLU A 90 6.05 -5.69 18.91
CA GLU A 90 6.23 -4.35 19.49
C GLU A 90 5.09 -3.40 19.11
N LEU A 91 4.56 -3.49 17.89
CA LEU A 91 3.40 -2.70 17.45
C LEU A 91 2.12 -3.14 18.17
N ASP A 92 1.90 -4.44 18.35
CA ASP A 92 0.72 -4.99 19.01
C ASP A 92 0.68 -4.72 20.52
N GLY A 93 1.83 -4.41 21.12
CA GLY A 93 1.95 -4.05 22.53
C GLY A 93 1.90 -2.55 22.82
N ALA A 94 1.73 -1.71 21.79
CA ALA A 94 1.69 -0.25 21.88
C ALA A 94 0.31 0.31 22.20
#